data_AF-A0A3D0MBC4-F1
#
_entry.id   AF-A0A3D0MBC4-F1
#
_cell.length_a   1.000
_cell.length_b   1.000
_cell.length_c   1.000
_cell.angle_alpha   90.00
_cell.angle_beta   90.00
_cell.angle_gamma   90.00
#
_symmetry.space_group_name_H-M   'P 1'
#
loop_
_entity.id
_entity.type
_entity.pdbx_description
1 polymer ?
#
loop_
_entity_poly.entity_id
_entity_poly.type
_entity_poly.pdbx_seq_one_letter_code
_entity_poly.pdbx_strand_id
1 'polypeptide(L)' 'MGLDDCSSHSGRRTLLTNASNAGINIRTIQAIARHSHLNTTARYISVTDTQIKNAVNLVSV' A
#
# COMPACT_ATOMS: atom_id res chain seq x y z
N MET A 1 25.76 -9.02 -8.77
CA MET A 1 24.97 -7.82 -8.40
C MET A 1 23.80 -7.76 -9.39
N GLY A 2 22.74 -8.57 -9.22
CA GLY A 2 21.77 -8.46 -8.13
C GLY A 2 20.50 -7.75 -8.63
N LEU A 3 19.94 -8.20 -9.76
CA LEU A 3 18.62 -7.76 -10.28
C LEU A 3 17.82 -8.99 -10.79
N ASP A 4 17.98 -10.15 -10.17
CA ASP A 4 17.29 -11.39 -10.55
C ASP A 4 15.84 -11.48 -10.03
N ASP A 5 15.40 -10.53 -9.20
CA ASP A 5 14.07 -10.55 -8.58
C ASP A 5 13.09 -9.53 -9.22
N CYS A 6 13.44 -8.97 -10.37
CA CYS A 6 12.57 -8.13 -11.21
C CYS A 6 11.54 -8.95 -12.03
N SER A 7 11.21 -10.15 -11.57
CA SER A 7 10.03 -10.87 -12.03
C SER A 7 8.78 -10.16 -11.52
N SER A 8 7.64 -10.27 -12.21
CA SER A 8 6.37 -9.59 -11.92
C SER A 8 5.88 -9.61 -10.45
N HIS A 9 6.50 -10.42 -9.59
CA HIS A 9 6.32 -10.47 -8.15
C HIS A 9 6.83 -9.22 -7.40
N SER A 10 7.96 -8.63 -7.78
CA SER A 10 8.49 -7.40 -7.12
C SER A 10 7.73 -6.15 -7.56
N GLY A 11 7.39 -6.02 -8.84
CA GLY A 11 6.67 -4.86 -9.38
C GLY A 11 5.28 -4.66 -8.76
N ARG A 12 4.50 -5.74 -8.63
CA ARG A 12 3.18 -5.68 -7.99
C ARG A 12 3.28 -5.32 -6.51
N ARG A 13 4.27 -5.90 -5.82
CA ARG A 13 4.54 -5.61 -4.41
C ARG A 13 4.90 -4.15 -4.21
N THR A 14 5.83 -3.64 -5.00
CA THR A 14 6.29 -2.25 -4.97
C THR A 14 5.16 -1.28 -5.31
N LEU A 15 4.33 -1.58 -6.32
CA LEU A 15 3.19 -0.75 -6.68
C LEU A 15 2.17 -0.63 -5.54
N LEU A 16 1.80 -1.76 -4.92
CA LEU A 16 0.82 -1.77 -3.83
C LEU A 16 1.38 -1.13 -2.55
N THR A 17 2.64 -1.37 -2.22
CA THR A 17 3.33 -0.74 -1.09
C THR A 17 3.46 0.78 -1.29
N ASN A 18 3.81 1.24 -2.49
CA ASN A 18 3.90 2.68 -2.79
C ASN A 18 2.52 3.35 -2.72
N ALA A 19 1.48 2.69 -3.24
CA ALA A 19 0.10 3.19 -3.11
C ALA A 19 -0.34 3.29 -1.65
N SER A 20 0.02 2.30 -0.82
CA SER A 20 -0.24 2.35 0.62
C SER A 20 0.54 3.47 1.31
N ASN A 21 1.82 3.66 0.96
CA ASN A 21 2.65 4.73 1.53
C ASN A 21 2.15 6.12 1.14
N ALA A 22 1.60 6.28 -0.06
CA ALA A 22 0.95 7.51 -0.51
C ALA A 22 -0.38 7.82 0.21
N GLY A 23 -0.86 6.92 1.07
CA GLY A 23 -2.11 7.10 1.83
C GLY A 23 -3.37 6.78 1.03
N ILE A 24 -3.26 6.00 -0.06
CA ILE A 24 -4.43 5.56 -0.83
C ILE A 24 -5.25 4.57 -0.01
N ASN A 25 -6.58 4.66 -0.15
CA ASN A 25 -7.52 3.77 0.52
C ASN A 25 -7.27 2.28 0.18
N ILE A 26 -7.27 1.44 1.22
CA ILE A 26 -7.10 -0.03 1.12
C ILE A 26 -8.04 -0.70 0.10
N ARG A 27 -9.31 -0.26 -0.01
CA ARG A 27 -10.27 -0.84 -0.95
C ARG A 27 -9.93 -0.49 -2.39
N THR A 28 -9.42 0.71 -2.64
CA THR A 28 -8.93 1.12 -3.96
C THR A 28 -7.72 0.26 -4.37
N ILE A 29 -6.78 0.07 -3.44
CA ILE A 29 -5.62 -0.80 -3.64
C ILE A 29 -6.06 -2.25 -3.89
N GLN A 30 -7.06 -2.75 -3.15
CA GLN A 30 -7.63 -4.08 -3.34
C GLN A 30 -8.28 -4.25 -4.73
N ALA A 31 -9.01 -3.25 -5.20
CA ALA A 31 -9.64 -3.26 -6.52
C ALA A 31 -8.58 -3.29 -7.64
N ILE A 32 -7.52 -2.48 -7.52
CA ILE A 32 -6.37 -2.48 -8.45
C ILE A 32 -5.66 -3.85 -8.42
N ALA A 33 -5.48 -4.41 -7.24
CA ALA A 33 -4.85 -5.72 -7.06
C ALA A 33 -5.73 -6.89 -7.54
N ARG A 34 -7.02 -6.67 -7.78
CA ARG A 34 -8.03 -7.72 -8.05
C ARG A 34 -8.03 -8.82 -6.99
N HIS A 35 -7.84 -8.45 -5.73
CA HIS A 35 -7.87 -9.39 -4.61
C HIS A 35 -9.30 -9.62 -4.13
N SER A 36 -9.74 -10.88 -4.15
CA SER A 36 -11.04 -11.29 -3.59
C SER A 36 -11.10 -11.13 -2.07
N HIS A 37 -9.96 -11.25 -1.39
CA HIS A 37 -9.87 -11.12 0.07
C HIS A 37 -9.02 -9.91 0.47
N LEU A 38 -9.57 -9.10 1.38
CA LEU A 38 -8.88 -7.94 1.94
C LEU A 38 -7.58 -8.33 2.66
N ASN A 39 -7.55 -9.51 3.27
CA ASN A 39 -6.37 -10.04 3.98
C ASN A 39 -5.13 -10.13 3.07
N THR A 40 -5.33 -10.38 1.77
CA THR A 40 -4.25 -10.44 0.78
C THR A 40 -3.68 -9.04 0.45
N THR A 41 -4.50 -8.00 0.57
CA THR A 41 -4.07 -6.59 0.42
C THR A 41 -3.49 -6.02 1.71
N ALA A 42 -3.99 -6.46 2.87
CA ALA A 42 -3.57 -5.99 4.19
C ALA A 42 -2.08 -6.18 4.46
N ARG A 43 -1.46 -7.20 3.84
CA ARG A 43 -0.01 -7.45 3.94
C ARG A 43 0.86 -6.32 3.35
N TYR A 44 0.29 -5.44 2.54
CA TYR A 44 0.99 -4.29 1.94
C TYR A 44 0.74 -2.97 2.65
N ILE A 45 -0.01 -3.00 3.76
CA ILE A 45 -0.43 -1.79 4.48
C ILE A 45 0.35 -1.69 5.77
N SER A 46 1.39 -0.89 5.74
CA SER A 46 2.08 -0.39 6.93
C SER A 46 1.52 0.98 7.27
N VAL A 47 0.93 1.11 8.46
CA VAL A 47 0.57 2.42 9.01
C VAL A 47 1.85 3.04 9.58
N THR A 48 2.25 4.19 9.05
CA THR A 48 3.38 4.94 9.59
C THR A 48 2.89 6.09 10.48
N ASP A 49 3.69 6.48 11.47
CA ASP A 49 3.35 7.59 12.38
C ASP A 49 3.07 8.89 11.61
N THR A 50 3.74 9.11 10.48
CA THR A 50 3.51 10.26 9.60
C THR A 50 2.09 10.26 9.01
N GLN A 51 1.58 9.10 8.60
CA GLN A 51 0.22 8.99 8.07
C GLN A 51 -0.83 9.27 9.15
N ILE A 52 -0.60 8.81 10.39
CA ILE A 52 -1.47 9.10 11.52
C ILE A 52 -1.48 10.60 11.82
N LYS A 53 -0.30 11.25 11.86
CA LYS A 53 -0.18 12.70 12.11
C LYS A 53 -0.90 13.51 11.04
N ASN A 54 -0.71 13.17 9.76
CA ASN A 54 -1.38 13.86 8.66
C ASN A 54 -2.91 13.67 8.72
N ALA A 55 -3.38 12.47 9.04
CA ALA A 55 -4.82 12.20 9.17
C ALA A 55 -5.46 13.00 10.32
N VAL A 56 -4.80 13.09 11.46
CA VAL A 56 -5.27 13.91 12.60
C VAL A 56 -5.27 15.39 12.23
N ASN A 57 -4.22 15.88 11.57
CA ASN A 57 -4.12 17.29 11.17
C ASN A 57 -5.20 17.71 10.16
N LEU A 58 -5.73 16.77 9.35
CA LEU A 58 -6.83 17.03 8.41
C LEU A 58 -8.20 17.13 9.10
N VAL A 59 -8.40 16.46 10.23
CA VAL A 59 -9.69 16.44 10.97
C VAL A 59 -9.75 17.56 12.01
N SER A 60 -8.60 17.99 12.53
CA SER A 60 -8.49 19.03 13.55
C SER A 60 -8.46 20.47 12.99
N VAL A 61 -8.79 20.68 11.72
CA VAL A 61 -8.89 22.01 11.08
C VAL A 61 -10.33 22.48 10.97
#